data_AF-A0A851UXT5-F1
#
_entry.id   AF-A0A851UXT5-F1
#
_cell.length_a   1.000
_cell.length_b   1.000
_cell.length_c   1.000
_cell.angle_alpha   90.00
_cell.angle_beta   90.00
_cell.angle_gamma   90.00
#
_symmetry.space_group_name_H-M   'P 1'
#
loop_
_entity.id
_entity.type
_entity.pdbx_description
1 polymer ?
#
loop_
_entity_poly.entity_id
_entity_poly.type
_entity_poly.pdbx_seq_one_letter_code
_entity_poly.pdbx_strand_id
1 'polypeptide(L)'
;VDRNVRALRDQFVTTELSKILYNGYWFSPEREFVQSCLAKSQETVNGRVRLSLILGNVIVEGRMSETEALYDAEQVSMDSVTNFDPSATTGFIAIESIRLRKWGEGRLKNGGTVKPES
;
A
#
# COMPACT_ATOMS: atom_id res chain seq x y z
N VAL A 1 -1.50 -9.82 2.68
CA VAL A 1 -0.22 -9.11 2.95
C VAL A 1 -0.51 -7.76 3.61
N ASP A 2 0.19 -7.46 4.70
CA ASP A 2 0.17 -6.17 5.37
C ASP A 2 0.53 -4.99 4.45
N ARG A 3 0.01 -3.80 4.76
CA ARG A 3 0.19 -2.57 3.96
C ARG A 3 1.65 -2.17 3.82
N ASN A 4 2.42 -2.16 4.91
CA ASN A 4 3.79 -1.67 4.91
C ASN A 4 4.74 -2.70 4.28
N VAL A 5 4.50 -4.00 4.54
CA VAL A 5 5.22 -5.08 3.86
C VAL A 5 5.02 -5.00 2.35
N ARG A 6 3.79 -4.78 1.89
CA ARG A 6 3.49 -4.59 0.47
C ARG A 6 4.22 -3.37 -0.11
N ALA A 7 4.21 -2.24 0.58
CA ALA A 7 4.91 -1.04 0.11
C ALA A 7 6.41 -1.26 -0.06
N LEU A 8 7.07 -1.93 0.91
CA LEU A 8 8.49 -2.27 0.82
C LEU A 8 8.78 -3.23 -0.32
N ARG A 9 7.95 -4.26 -0.51
CA ARG A 9 8.07 -5.20 -1.63
C ARG A 9 7.98 -4.46 -2.98
N ASP A 10 6.97 -3.62 -3.15
CA ASP A 10 6.70 -2.94 -4.41
C ASP A 10 7.78 -1.89 -4.73
N GLN A 11 8.35 -1.22 -3.73
CA GLN A 11 9.42 -0.23 -3.93
C GLN A 11 10.79 -0.87 -4.20
N PHE A 12 11.19 -1.85 -3.39
CA PHE A 12 12.53 -2.43 -3.42
C PHE A 12 12.58 -3.74 -4.21
N VAL A 13 11.86 -4.76 -3.74
CA VAL A 13 11.99 -6.14 -4.25
C VAL A 13 11.61 -6.23 -5.72
N THR A 14 10.46 -5.65 -6.11
CA THR A 14 9.97 -5.70 -7.50
C THR A 14 10.93 -4.98 -8.45
N THR A 15 11.42 -3.81 -8.07
CA THR A 15 12.30 -2.98 -8.90
C THR A 15 13.66 -3.63 -9.09
N GLU A 16 14.31 -4.07 -8.01
CA GLU A 16 15.66 -4.62 -8.08
C GLU A 16 15.68 -6.00 -8.76
N LEU A 17 14.70 -6.85 -8.49
CA LEU A 17 14.59 -8.15 -9.18
C LEU A 17 14.43 -7.96 -10.69
N SER A 18 13.66 -6.95 -11.12
CA SER A 18 13.47 -6.64 -12.54
C SER A 18 14.78 -6.20 -13.21
N LYS A 19 15.58 -5.35 -12.54
CA LYS A 19 16.89 -4.90 -13.06
C LYS A 19 17.87 -6.05 -13.17
N ILE A 20 17.95 -6.90 -12.14
CA ILE A 20 18.80 -8.08 -12.10
C ILE A 20 18.49 -9.01 -13.29
N LEU A 21 17.20 -9.29 -13.50
CA LEU A 21 16.74 -10.12 -14.62
C LEU A 21 17.08 -9.50 -15.97
N TYR A 22 16.79 -8.20 -16.14
CA TYR A 22 17.03 -7.49 -17.40
C TYR A 22 18.51 -7.46 -17.77
N ASN A 23 19.39 -7.28 -16.79
CA ASN A 23 20.83 -7.22 -17.01
C ASN A 23 21.49 -8.61 -17.08
N GLY A 24 20.74 -9.70 -16.91
CA GLY A 24 21.24 -11.08 -16.98
C GLY A 24 22.01 -11.54 -15.74
N TYR A 25 21.90 -10.84 -14.61
CA TYR A 25 22.57 -11.20 -13.34
C TYR A 25 21.81 -12.29 -12.57
N TRP A 26 21.31 -13.31 -13.26
CA TRP A 26 20.52 -14.35 -12.60
C TRP A 26 21.34 -15.13 -11.56
N PHE A 27 22.62 -15.38 -11.78
CA PHE A 27 23.45 -16.17 -10.84
C PHE A 27 24.20 -15.32 -9.82
N SER A 28 23.78 -14.08 -9.59
CA SER A 28 24.48 -13.16 -8.70
C SER A 28 24.01 -13.26 -7.24
N PRO A 29 24.85 -12.86 -6.27
CA PRO A 29 24.48 -12.87 -4.85
C PRO A 29 23.36 -11.88 -4.53
N GLU A 30 23.27 -10.74 -5.22
CA GLU A 30 22.18 -9.78 -5.01
C GLU A 30 20.82 -10.37 -5.40
N ARG A 31 20.76 -11.25 -6.41
CA ARG A 31 19.54 -11.99 -6.75
C ARG A 31 19.11 -12.91 -5.63
N GLU A 32 20.03 -13.63 -4.98
CA GLU A 32 19.72 -14.50 -3.82
C GLU A 32 19.12 -13.71 -2.67
N PHE A 33 19.73 -12.57 -2.35
CA PHE A 33 19.24 -11.69 -1.31
C PHE A 33 17.81 -11.20 -1.60
N VAL A 34 17.56 -10.64 -2.78
CA VAL A 34 16.23 -10.12 -3.17
C VAL A 34 15.19 -11.24 -3.23
N GLN A 35 15.55 -12.42 -3.74
CA GLN A 35 14.66 -13.57 -3.82
C GLN A 35 14.23 -14.07 -2.44
N SER A 36 15.10 -13.99 -1.42
CA SER A 36 14.76 -14.37 -0.05
C SER A 36 13.66 -13.48 0.54
N CYS A 37 13.72 -12.17 0.28
CA CYS A 37 12.69 -11.21 0.68
C CYS A 37 11.36 -11.49 -0.05
N LEU A 38 11.45 -11.84 -1.35
CA LEU A 38 10.27 -12.21 -2.12
C LEU A 38 9.58 -13.43 -1.51
N ALA A 39 10.31 -14.52 -1.27
CA ALA A 39 9.76 -15.73 -0.66
C ALA A 39 9.05 -15.43 0.67
N LYS A 40 9.67 -14.64 1.55
CA LYS A 40 9.07 -14.22 2.82
C LYS A 40 7.77 -13.44 2.62
N SER A 41 7.73 -12.54 1.63
CA SER A 41 6.52 -11.75 1.34
C SER A 41 5.34 -12.57 0.82
N GLN A 42 5.60 -13.78 0.28
CA GLN A 42 4.58 -14.65 -0.32
C GLN A 42 4.01 -15.69 0.64
N GLU A 43 4.54 -15.85 1.86
CA GLU A 43 4.07 -16.87 2.83
C GLU A 43 2.56 -16.80 3.11
N THR A 44 2.01 -15.59 3.14
CA THR A 44 0.59 -15.32 3.41
C THR A 44 -0.20 -14.96 2.14
N VAL A 45 0.35 -15.25 0.96
CA VAL A 45 -0.33 -14.95 -0.31
C VAL A 45 -1.04 -16.22 -0.79
N ASN A 46 -2.32 -16.31 -0.47
CA ASN A 46 -3.20 -17.40 -0.88
C ASN A 46 -4.60 -16.87 -1.20
N GLY A 47 -5.40 -17.69 -1.88
CA GLY A 47 -6.77 -17.38 -2.25
C GLY A 47 -7.06 -17.49 -3.74
N ARG A 48 -8.27 -17.07 -4.12
CA ARG A 48 -8.79 -17.11 -5.49
C ARG A 48 -9.17 -15.71 -5.95
N VAL A 49 -8.83 -15.39 -7.19
CA VAL A 49 -9.19 -14.13 -7.85
C VAL A 49 -10.07 -14.47 -9.05
N ARG A 50 -11.27 -13.85 -9.12
CA ARG A 50 -12.15 -13.98 -10.27
C ARG A 50 -11.83 -12.88 -11.27
N LEU A 51 -11.54 -13.28 -12.50
CA LEU A 51 -11.16 -12.38 -13.59
C LEU A 51 -12.15 -12.50 -14.74
N SER A 52 -12.45 -11.37 -15.37
CA SER A 52 -13.17 -11.29 -16.64
C SER A 52 -12.20 -10.88 -17.74
N LEU A 53 -12.19 -11.64 -18.83
CA LEU A 53 -11.30 -11.43 -19.97
C LEU A 53 -12.13 -10.98 -21.17
N ILE A 54 -12.02 -9.70 -21.54
CA ILE A 54 -12.86 -9.10 -22.59
C ILE A 54 -11.98 -8.29 -23.53
N LEU A 55 -11.97 -8.64 -24.82
CA LEU A 55 -11.31 -7.88 -25.89
C LEU A 55 -9.86 -7.47 -25.59
N GLY A 56 -9.08 -8.40 -25.02
CA GLY A 56 -7.67 -8.15 -24.64
C GLY A 56 -7.49 -7.41 -23.31
N ASN A 57 -8.57 -7.08 -22.61
CA ASN A 57 -8.54 -6.53 -21.26
C ASN A 57 -8.72 -7.62 -20.19
N VAL A 58 -8.16 -7.37 -19.00
CA VAL A 58 -8.30 -8.22 -17.81
C VAL A 58 -8.91 -7.38 -16.69
N ILE A 59 -10.10 -7.75 -16.23
CA ILE A 59 -10.84 -7.05 -15.17
C ILE A 59 -10.94 -7.96 -13.95
N VAL A 60 -10.57 -7.44 -12.78
CA VAL A 60 -10.72 -8.16 -11.51
C VAL A 60 -12.15 -7.98 -10.99
N GLU A 61 -12.94 -9.05 -10.97
CA GLU A 61 -14.32 -9.02 -10.47
C GLU A 61 -14.44 -9.28 -8.98
N GLY A 62 -13.52 -10.06 -8.41
CA GLY A 62 -13.60 -10.46 -7.02
C GLY A 62 -12.34 -11.14 -6.51
N ARG A 63 -12.18 -11.14 -5.19
CA ARG A 63 -11.07 -11.78 -4.48
C ARG A 63 -11.62 -12.49 -3.26
N MET A 64 -11.10 -13.66 -2.96
CA MET A 64 -11.43 -14.43 -1.77
C MET A 64 -10.16 -15.10 -1.25
N SER A 65 -9.94 -15.10 0.06
CA SER A 65 -8.95 -15.94 0.73
C SER A 65 -9.65 -16.69 1.86
N GLU A 66 -9.28 -17.95 2.05
CA GLU A 66 -9.88 -18.81 3.09
C GLU A 66 -9.12 -18.71 4.41
N THR A 67 -7.82 -18.40 4.37
CA THR A 67 -6.94 -18.40 5.55
C THR A 67 -6.45 -17.01 5.96
N GLU A 68 -6.53 -16.01 5.08
CA GLU A 68 -5.98 -14.67 5.33
C GLU A 68 -7.09 -13.63 5.46
N ALA A 69 -7.39 -13.25 6.70
CA ALA A 69 -8.49 -12.35 7.06
C ALA A 69 -8.04 -10.90 7.34
N LEU A 70 -7.06 -10.38 6.58
CA LEU A 70 -6.67 -8.96 6.69
C LEU A 70 -7.75 -7.99 6.22
N TYR A 71 -8.77 -8.51 5.53
CA TYR A 71 -9.98 -7.77 5.21
C TYR A 71 -11.09 -8.20 6.18
N ASP A 72 -11.67 -7.23 6.89
CA ASP A 72 -12.79 -7.43 7.80
C ASP A 72 -13.95 -6.52 7.34
N ALA A 73 -15.06 -7.15 6.92
CA ALA A 73 -16.23 -6.44 6.42
C ALA A 73 -16.95 -5.65 7.52
N GLU A 74 -16.91 -6.11 8.77
CA GLU A 74 -17.57 -5.43 9.89
C GLU A 74 -16.83 -4.15 10.26
N GLN A 75 -15.49 -4.16 10.22
CA GLN A 75 -14.66 -2.98 10.49
C GLN A 75 -14.81 -1.89 9.42
N VAL A 76 -15.10 -2.27 8.18
CA VAL A 76 -15.25 -1.33 7.06
C VAL A 76 -16.70 -0.85 6.89
N SER A 77 -17.66 -1.55 7.51
CA SER A 77 -19.08 -1.22 7.43
C SER A 77 -19.39 0.14 8.07
N MET A 78 -20.12 0.98 7.34
CA MET A 78 -20.67 2.23 7.87
C MET A 78 -22.03 2.03 8.56
N ASP A 79 -22.67 0.88 8.34
CA ASP A 79 -24.01 0.57 8.84
C ASP A 79 -23.98 -0.02 10.25
N SER A 80 -22.86 -0.64 10.64
CA SER A 80 -22.65 -1.31 11.92
C SER A 80 -21.33 -0.83 12.55
N VAL A 81 -21.34 0.36 13.15
CA VAL A 81 -20.16 0.95 13.81
C VAL A 81 -19.98 0.30 15.19
N THR A 82 -19.49 -0.95 15.21
CA THR A 82 -19.25 -1.70 16.45
C THR A 82 -17.79 -1.67 16.88
N ASN A 83 -16.86 -1.67 15.91
CA ASN A 83 -15.42 -1.88 16.17
C ASN A 83 -14.52 -0.69 15.78
N PHE A 84 -15.08 0.44 15.35
CA PHE A 84 -14.34 1.66 15.01
C PHE A 84 -14.77 2.82 15.90
N ASP A 85 -13.81 3.51 16.54
CA ASP A 85 -14.06 4.71 17.32
C ASP A 85 -13.70 5.98 16.50
N PRO A 86 -14.70 6.74 16.02
CA PRO A 86 -14.46 7.96 15.25
C PRO A 86 -13.69 9.03 16.04
N SER A 87 -13.77 9.04 17.38
CA SER A 87 -13.13 10.06 18.21
C SER A 87 -11.60 10.02 18.12
N ALA A 88 -11.02 8.81 18.01
CA ALA A 88 -9.58 8.60 17.85
C ALA A 88 -9.04 9.20 16.53
N THR A 89 -9.87 9.29 15.50
CA THR A 89 -9.49 9.81 14.17
C THR A 89 -9.07 11.28 14.25
N THR A 90 -9.74 12.08 15.08
CA THR A 90 -9.44 13.51 15.23
C THR A 90 -8.01 13.72 15.73
N GLY A 91 -7.57 12.94 16.71
CA GLY A 91 -6.21 13.00 17.24
C GLY A 91 -5.16 12.58 16.21
N PHE A 92 -5.43 11.51 15.46
CA PHE A 92 -4.54 11.04 14.39
C PHE A 92 -4.34 12.11 13.30
N ILE A 93 -5.43 12.70 12.79
CA ILE A 93 -5.37 13.78 11.80
C ILE A 93 -4.63 14.99 12.37
N ALA A 94 -4.89 15.36 13.62
CA ALA A 94 -4.21 16.47 14.26
C ALA A 94 -2.70 16.27 14.26
N ILE A 95 -2.21 15.10 14.67
CA ILE A 95 -0.76 14.78 14.72
C ILE A 95 -0.13 14.78 13.32
N GLU A 96 -0.71 14.05 12.36
CA GLU A 96 -0.18 13.98 10.99
C GLU A 96 -0.17 15.36 10.30
N SER A 97 -1.15 16.21 10.59
CA SER A 97 -1.24 17.55 10.02
C SER A 97 -0.17 18.53 10.50
N ILE A 98 0.48 18.28 11.65
CA ILE A 98 1.45 19.21 12.25
C ILE A 98 2.58 19.54 11.27
N ARG A 99 3.12 18.52 10.59
CA ARG A 99 4.20 18.70 9.61
C ARG A 99 3.75 19.58 8.43
N LEU A 100 2.53 19.33 7.93
CA LEU A 100 1.99 20.07 6.78
C LEU A 100 1.68 21.52 7.13
N ARG A 101 1.11 21.77 8.33
CA ARG A 101 0.86 23.11 8.86
C ARG A 101 2.16 23.92 8.98
N LYS A 102 3.19 23.37 9.63
CA LYS A 102 4.51 24.02 9.76
C LYS A 102 5.14 24.34 8.41
N TRP A 103 5.03 23.43 7.44
CA TRP A 103 5.53 23.68 6.09
C TRP A 103 4.77 24.81 5.40
N GLY A 104 3.44 24.84 5.51
CA GLY A 104 2.60 25.91 4.97
C GLY A 104 2.93 27.30 5.57
N GLU A 105 3.12 27.36 6.89
CA GLU A 105 3.55 28.58 7.59
C GLU A 105 4.92 29.08 7.11
N GLY A 106 5.88 28.17 6.89
CA GLY A 106 7.18 28.52 6.31
C GLY A 106 7.05 29.09 4.89
N ARG A 107 6.14 28.54 4.09
CA ARG A 107 5.85 29.01 2.73
C ARG A 107 5.26 30.42 2.72
N LEU A 108 4.35 30.71 3.65
CA LEU A 108 3.74 32.03 3.84
C LEU A 108 4.79 33.08 4.23
N LYS A 109 5.69 32.75 5.17
CA LYS A 109 6.80 33.63 5.57
C LYS A 109 7.76 33.95 4.41
N ASN A 110 7.93 33.02 3.48
CA ASN A 110 8.77 33.17 2.29
C ASN A 110 8.03 33.83 1.10
N GLY A 111 6.86 34.46 1.32
CA GLY A 111 6.11 35.19 0.29
C GLY A 111 5.23 34.33 -0.62
N GLY A 112 5.01 33.06 -0.29
CA GLY A 112 4.10 32.18 -1.03
C GLY A 112 2.64 32.52 -0.77
N THR A 113 1.84 32.77 -1.81
CA THR A 113 0.40 33.02 -1.70
C THR A 113 -0.39 31.72 -1.51
N VAL A 114 -1.42 31.76 -0.66
CA VAL A 114 -2.43 30.69 -0.53
C VAL A 114 -3.57 31.03 -1.49
N LYS A 115 -4.00 30.08 -2.32
CA LYS A 115 -5.23 30.28 -3.11
C LYS A 115 -6.42 30.27 -2.15
N PRO A 116 -7.33 31.26 -2.20
CA PRO A 116 -8.56 31.20 -1.42
C PRO A 116 -9.37 29.97 -1.87
N GLU A 117 -9.92 29.26 -0.89
CA GLU A 117 -10.87 28.17 -1.14
C GLU A 117 -12.14 28.77 -1.77
N SER A 118 -12.62 28.16 -2.85
CA SER A 118 -13.81 28.57 -3.61
C SER A 118 -15.10 28.19 -2.89
#